data_AF-A0A0P7M2S8-F1
#
_entry.id   AF-A0A0P7M2S8-F1
#
_cell.length_a   1.000
_cell.length_b   1.000
_cell.length_c   1.000
_cell.angle_alpha   90.00
_cell.angle_beta   90.00
_cell.angle_gamma   90.00
#
_symmetry.space_group_name_H-M   'P 1'
#
loop_
_entity.id
_entity.type
_entity.pdbx_description
1 polymer ?
#
loop_
_entity_poly.entity_id
_entity_poly.type
_entity_poly.pdbx_seq_one_letter_code
_entity_poly.pdbx_strand_id
1 'polypeptide(L)'
;MSDKDIEQEIQAKGLNAPRVTLGELKANIKHAEIVKHVSVTGQVLRWAVITTQNGFAVTGNPSCSVSSANDNAEIGEKIAIENAESELWALMGYALKQKLFEA
;
A
#
# COMPACT_ATOMS: atom_id res chain seq x y z
N MET A 1 7.66 11.20 12.45
CA MET A 1 6.38 11.91 12.44
C MET A 1 5.32 10.88 12.12
N SER A 2 4.32 10.70 12.98
CA SER A 2 3.26 9.73 12.76
C SER A 2 2.21 10.29 11.80
N ASP A 3 1.44 9.42 11.14
CA ASP A 3 0.35 9.85 10.26
C ASP A 3 -0.68 10.72 10.98
N LYS A 4 -0.83 10.51 12.29
CA LYS A 4 -1.68 11.32 13.16
C LYS A 4 -1.15 12.75 13.32
N ASP A 5 0.17 12.93 13.39
CA ASP A 5 0.79 14.25 13.49
C ASP A 5 0.59 15.03 12.19
N ILE A 6 0.70 14.35 11.04
CA ILE A 6 0.47 14.95 9.72
C ILE A 6 -1.00 15.38 9.56
N GLU A 7 -1.96 14.51 9.93
CA GLU A 7 -3.38 14.87 9.83
C GLU A 7 -3.73 16.05 10.76
N GLN A 8 -3.15 16.10 11.97
CA GLN A 8 -3.32 17.25 12.86
C GLN A 8 -2.81 18.55 12.23
N GLU A 9 -1.66 18.53 11.56
CA GLU A 9 -1.11 19.70 10.88
C GLU A 9 -1.99 20.16 9.70
N ILE A 10 -2.52 19.21 8.93
CA ILE A 10 -3.44 19.50 7.81
C ILE A 10 -4.71 20.21 8.33
N GLN A 11 -5.28 19.69 9.42
CA GLN A 11 -6.45 20.29 10.06
C GLN A 11 -6.14 21.67 10.65
N ALA A 12 -4.99 21.82 11.33
CA ALA A 12 -4.54 23.10 11.87
C ALA A 12 -4.35 24.17 10.78
N LYS A 13 -4.00 23.76 9.56
CA LYS A 13 -3.89 24.63 8.37
C LYS A 13 -5.23 24.89 7.67
N GLY A 14 -6.35 24.34 8.16
CA GLY A 14 -7.68 24.52 7.57
C GLY A 14 -7.88 23.86 6.22
N LEU A 15 -7.04 22.86 5.88
CA LEU A 15 -7.09 22.17 4.59
C LEU A 15 -8.19 21.11 4.59
N ASN A 16 -9.43 21.52 4.36
CA ASN A 16 -10.62 20.67 4.52
C ASN A 16 -11.15 20.05 3.21
N ALA A 17 -10.38 20.13 2.12
CA ALA A 17 -10.77 19.50 0.86
C ALA A 17 -10.81 17.96 0.99
N PRO A 18 -11.72 17.26 0.25
CA PRO A 18 -11.79 15.80 0.26
C PRO A 18 -10.44 15.17 -0.08
N ARG A 19 -10.05 14.16 0.70
CA ARG A 19 -8.82 13.39 0.51
C ARG A 19 -9.04 11.95 0.95
N VAL A 20 -8.17 11.06 0.47
CA VAL A 20 -8.04 9.72 1.04
C VAL A 20 -7.21 9.82 2.31
N THR A 21 -7.68 9.22 3.38
CA THR A 21 -6.97 9.11 4.67
C THR A 21 -6.37 7.72 4.84
N LEU A 22 -5.40 7.59 5.75
CA LEU A 22 -4.82 6.28 6.07
C LEU A 22 -5.84 5.33 6.69
N GLY A 23 -6.77 5.86 7.49
CA GLY A 23 -7.85 5.07 8.05
C GLY A 23 -8.72 4.46 6.96
N GLU A 24 -9.05 5.24 5.93
CA GLU A 24 -9.83 4.75 4.77
C GLU A 24 -9.04 3.75 3.94
N LEU A 25 -7.74 3.97 3.69
CA LEU A 25 -6.89 2.98 3.03
C LEU A 25 -6.97 1.63 3.75
N LYS A 26 -6.68 1.62 5.05
CA LYS A 26 -6.67 0.39 5.87
C LYS A 26 -8.04 -0.27 5.94
N ALA A 27 -9.10 0.51 6.08
CA ALA A 27 -10.47 -0.01 6.09
C ALA A 27 -10.88 -0.62 4.75
N ASN A 28 -10.34 -0.11 3.64
CA ASN A 28 -10.63 -0.61 2.30
C ASN A 28 -9.89 -1.92 1.98
N ILE A 29 -8.86 -2.29 2.73
CA ILE A 29 -8.14 -3.57 2.56
C ILE A 29 -8.96 -4.69 3.18
N LYS A 30 -9.28 -5.71 2.38
CA LYS A 30 -10.00 -6.91 2.82
C LYS A 30 -9.05 -8.07 3.10
N HIS A 31 -8.11 -8.33 2.20
CA HIS A 31 -7.10 -9.37 2.34
C HIS A 31 -5.76 -8.89 1.78
N ALA A 32 -4.66 -9.43 2.33
CA ALA A 32 -3.32 -9.29 1.79
C ALA A 32 -2.70 -10.68 1.69
N GLU A 33 -2.20 -11.03 0.51
CA GLU A 33 -1.54 -12.31 0.22
C GLU A 33 -0.11 -12.04 -0.26
N ILE A 34 0.85 -12.88 0.15
CA ILE A 34 2.24 -12.73 -0.25
C ILE A 34 2.59 -13.77 -1.30
N VAL A 35 3.05 -13.30 -2.46
CA VAL A 35 3.67 -14.14 -3.49
C VAL A 35 5.17 -14.02 -3.37
N LYS A 36 5.84 -15.14 -3.04
CA LYS A 36 7.31 -15.22 -2.97
C LYS A 36 7.87 -15.89 -4.22
N HIS A 37 8.92 -15.29 -4.79
CA HIS A 37 9.73 -15.91 -5.83
C HIS A 37 11.20 -15.92 -5.40
N VAL A 38 11.90 -17.02 -5.67
CA VAL A 38 13.36 -17.10 -5.56
C VAL A 38 13.89 -17.30 -6.97
N SER A 39 14.68 -16.34 -7.45
CA SER A 39 15.25 -16.38 -8.79
C SER A 39 16.30 -17.49 -8.92
N VAL A 40 16.67 -17.81 -10.16
CA VAL A 40 17.78 -18.74 -10.46
C VAL A 40 19.12 -18.29 -9.89
N THR A 41 19.30 -17.01 -9.57
CA THR A 41 20.51 -16.45 -8.95
C THR A 41 20.43 -16.39 -7.42
N GLY A 42 19.34 -16.89 -6.82
CA GLY A 42 19.13 -16.90 -5.37
C GLY A 42 18.57 -15.59 -4.80
N GLN A 43 18.18 -14.64 -5.65
CA GLN A 43 17.52 -13.40 -5.25
C GLN A 43 16.11 -13.70 -4.77
N VAL A 44 15.68 -13.11 -3.66
CA VAL A 44 14.35 -13.31 -3.08
C VAL A 44 13.48 -12.09 -3.32
N LEU A 45 12.34 -12.32 -3.96
CA LEU A 45 11.33 -11.31 -4.28
C LEU A 45 10.03 -11.65 -3.57
N ARG A 46 9.35 -10.65 -3.00
CA ARG A 46 7.98 -10.79 -2.46
C ARG A 46 7.07 -9.69 -2.98
N TRP A 47 5.93 -10.06 -3.50
CA TRP A 47 4.84 -9.15 -3.82
C TRP A 47 3.72 -9.32 -2.82
N ALA A 48 3.10 -8.22 -2.40
CA ALA A 48 1.80 -8.26 -1.76
C ALA A 48 0.72 -8.09 -2.82
N VAL A 49 -0.27 -8.97 -2.78
CA VAL A 49 -1.53 -8.81 -3.50
C VAL A 49 -2.56 -8.36 -2.47
N ILE A 50 -3.00 -7.10 -2.59
CA ILE A 50 -4.00 -6.49 -1.72
C ILE A 50 -5.35 -6.56 -2.44
N THR A 51 -6.30 -7.28 -1.84
CA THR A 51 -7.69 -7.31 -2.28
C THR A 51 -8.49 -6.33 -1.45
N THR A 52 -9.22 -5.43 -2.11
CA THR A 52 -10.06 -4.40 -1.46
C THR A 52 -11.47 -4.90 -1.15
N GLN A 53 -12.23 -4.13 -0.37
CA GLN A 53 -13.61 -4.50 0.03
C GLN A 53 -14.55 -4.73 -1.16
N ASN A 54 -14.36 -3.99 -2.26
CA ASN A 54 -15.14 -4.16 -3.49
C ASN A 54 -14.63 -5.29 -4.41
N GLY A 55 -13.61 -6.06 -3.98
CA GLY A 55 -13.08 -7.19 -4.72
C GLY A 55 -12.03 -6.84 -5.80
N PHE A 56 -11.64 -5.57 -5.94
CA PHE A 56 -10.51 -5.21 -6.79
C PHE A 56 -9.20 -5.69 -6.13
N ALA A 57 -8.26 -6.17 -6.94
CA ALA A 57 -6.96 -6.61 -6.46
C ALA A 57 -5.86 -5.75 -7.07
N VAL A 58 -4.91 -5.32 -6.25
CA VAL A 58 -3.74 -4.55 -6.66
C VAL A 58 -2.47 -5.18 -6.09
N THR A 59 -1.37 -5.01 -6.82
CA THR A 59 -0.03 -5.32 -6.33
C THR A 59 0.86 -4.11 -6.51
N GLY A 60 1.97 -4.07 -5.78
CA GLY A 60 3.01 -3.05 -5.93
C GLY A 60 4.35 -3.65 -6.34
N ASN A 61 5.38 -2.81 -6.30
CA ASN A 61 6.75 -3.28 -6.50
C ASN A 61 7.12 -4.35 -5.45
N PRO A 62 7.91 -5.37 -5.81
CA PRO A 62 8.32 -6.37 -4.85
C PRO A 62 9.27 -5.79 -3.81
N SER A 63 9.28 -6.36 -2.61
CA SER A 63 10.48 -6.32 -1.79
C SER A 63 11.54 -7.25 -2.37
N CYS A 64 12.81 -6.89 -2.22
CA CYS A 64 13.90 -7.57 -2.90
C CYS A 64 15.12 -7.74 -1.99
N SER A 65 15.55 -8.98 -1.80
CA SER A 65 16.82 -9.33 -1.18
C SER A 65 17.75 -9.96 -2.21
N VAL A 66 18.99 -9.47 -2.31
CA VAL A 66 19.98 -9.91 -3.29
C VAL A 66 20.34 -11.39 -3.14
N SER A 67 20.18 -11.97 -1.94
CA SER A 67 20.40 -13.39 -1.70
C SER A 67 19.59 -13.91 -0.52
N SER A 68 19.36 -15.23 -0.47
CA SER A 68 18.72 -15.90 0.67
C SER A 68 19.49 -15.75 1.98
N ALA A 69 20.80 -15.49 1.94
CA ALA A 69 21.63 -15.31 3.14
C ALA A 69 21.26 -14.04 3.93
N ASN A 70 20.76 -13.01 3.23
CA ASN A 70 20.32 -11.75 3.83
C ASN A 70 18.79 -11.61 3.81
N ASP A 71 18.06 -12.68 3.49
CA ASP A 71 16.60 -12.66 3.44
C ASP A 71 16.01 -12.71 4.85
N ASN A 72 15.13 -11.75 5.15
CA ASN A 72 14.29 -11.76 6.34
C ASN A 72 12.83 -11.69 5.89
N ALA A 73 12.06 -12.74 6.18
CA ALA A 73 10.69 -12.86 5.71
C ALA A 73 9.77 -11.77 6.26
N GLU A 74 9.84 -11.50 7.56
CA GLU A 74 9.01 -10.48 8.21
C GLU A 74 9.25 -9.08 7.62
N ILE A 75 10.52 -8.71 7.43
CA ILE A 75 10.89 -7.42 6.83
C ILE A 75 10.46 -7.39 5.36
N GLY A 76 10.71 -8.46 4.61
CA GLY A 76 10.36 -8.54 3.19
C GLY A 76 8.86 -8.45 2.95
N GLU A 77 8.05 -9.10 3.78
CA GLU A 77 6.58 -9.06 3.69
C GLU A 77 6.06 -7.66 4.02
N LYS A 78 6.58 -7.04 5.08
CA LYS A 78 6.22 -5.66 5.44
C LYS A 78 6.49 -4.68 4.30
N ILE A 79 7.68 -4.71 3.70
CA ILE A 79 8.02 -3.83 2.57
C ILE A 79 7.12 -4.12 1.36
N ALA A 80 6.82 -5.39 1.07
CA ALA A 80 5.95 -5.74 -0.05
C ALA A 80 4.53 -5.21 0.14
N ILE A 81 4.01 -5.25 1.37
CA ILE A 81 2.71 -4.68 1.75
C ILE A 81 2.74 -3.16 1.61
N GLU A 82 3.75 -2.49 2.18
CA GLU A 82 3.89 -1.02 2.07
C GLU A 82 3.94 -0.55 0.60
N ASN A 83 4.64 -1.29 -0.26
CA ASN A 83 4.68 -1.00 -1.70
C ASN A 83 3.30 -1.15 -2.36
N ALA A 84 2.55 -2.20 -2.03
CA ALA A 84 1.20 -2.40 -2.57
C ALA A 84 0.18 -1.40 -1.99
N GLU A 85 0.32 -0.99 -0.73
CA GLU A 85 -0.49 0.08 -0.12
C GLU A 85 -0.26 1.41 -0.81
N SER A 86 0.98 1.71 -1.23
CA SER A 86 1.31 2.92 -1.99
C SER A 86 0.59 2.96 -3.35
N GLU A 87 0.58 1.84 -4.09
CA GLU A 87 -0.19 1.74 -5.34
C GLU A 87 -1.70 1.87 -5.09
N LEU A 88 -2.21 1.18 -4.07
CA LEU A 88 -3.62 1.28 -3.70
C LEU A 88 -4.02 2.73 -3.37
N TRP A 89 -3.16 3.46 -2.66
CA TRP A 89 -3.41 4.86 -2.30
C TRP A 89 -3.61 5.73 -3.54
N ALA A 90 -2.74 5.59 -4.55
CA ALA A 90 -2.86 6.33 -5.79
C ALA A 90 -4.19 6.02 -6.51
N LEU A 91 -4.57 4.74 -6.56
CA LEU A 91 -5.84 4.30 -7.16
C LEU A 91 -7.06 4.82 -6.38
N MET A 92 -7.00 4.83 -5.05
CA MET A 92 -8.06 5.41 -4.22
C MET A 92 -8.17 6.93 -4.43
N GLY A 93 -7.05 7.62 -4.63
CA GLY A 93 -7.03 9.04 -4.98
C GLY A 93 -7.71 9.30 -6.33
N TYR A 94 -7.39 8.49 -7.35
CA TYR A 94 -8.08 8.54 -8.64
C TYR A 94 -9.59 8.27 -8.49
N ALA A 95 -9.98 7.22 -7.76
CA ALA A 95 -11.37 6.87 -7.53
C ALA A 95 -12.14 7.99 -6.81
N LEU A 96 -11.52 8.65 -5.84
CA LEU A 96 -12.10 9.83 -5.19
C LEU A 96 -12.28 10.97 -6.18
N LYS A 97 -11.27 11.27 -7.02
CA LYS A 97 -11.38 12.32 -8.03
C LYS A 97 -12.46 12.03 -9.06
N GLN A 98 -12.60 10.78 -9.47
CA GLN A 98 -13.67 10.33 -10.37
C GLN A 98 -15.05 10.57 -9.75
N LYS A 99 -15.27 10.15 -8.50
CA LYS A 99 -16.53 10.41 -7.78
C LYS A 99 -16.88 11.89 -7.69
N LEU A 100 -15.88 12.75 -7.47
CA LEU A 100 -16.07 14.21 -7.43
C LEU A 100 -16.36 14.84 -8.81
N PHE A 101 -15.95 14.18 -9.89
CA PHE A 101 -16.23 14.64 -11.25
C PHE A 101 -17.64 14.23 -11.72
N GLU A 102 -18.12 13.07 -11.27
CA GLU A 102 -19.45 12.54 -11.61
C GLU A 102 -20.60 13.11 -10.75
N ALA A 103 -20.28 13.75 -9.62
CA ALA A 103 -21.24 14.37 -8.71
C ALA A 103 -21.68 15.77 -9.18
#